data_AF-A0A4Z0BVM5-F1
#
_entry.id   AF-A0A4Z0BVM5-F1
#
_cell.length_a   1.000
_cell.length_b   1.000
_cell.length_c   1.000
_cell.angle_alpha   90.00
_cell.angle_beta   90.00
_cell.angle_gamma   90.00
#
_symmetry.space_group_name_H-M   'P 1'
#
loop_
_entity.id
_entity.type
_entity.pdbx_description
1 polymer ?
#
loop_
_entity_poly.entity_id
_entity_poly.type
_entity_poly.pdbx_seq_one_letter_code
_entity_poly.pdbx_strand_id
1 'polypeptide(L)'
;MNAPRRVRKPLTARQVALAQLDMFGEVPVTRQDVYAWLMAVVQMDPESFRAADYIRNYRVLDKIVAAKLDGTFEQIVGPARASARFRELDAAGTANPDARNTLGVGEHRGELAPAPLPMKPVMRAPRRPPEVIARERERAKAEKRARGKLRTSVLNRWLPSGLPSFQAILEDLGQPDAEAIGAGLQVHPTTVRRWLRDGDAPHAIKLALFWMTRWGISTVEVNAQNDAINSERIARLHELEAEKLRDNLRLVERIADFGSANDPLPNVQARHQPAETAEGMSSGADVDERSAPLPPGEQAAGALRRRAQGGAAPGGRGAARPAAEERPRRGPEASSDSDDTGRNACAA
;
A
#
# COMPACT_ATOMS: atom_id res chain seq x y z
N MET A 1 4.38 21.03 19.39
CA MET A 1 4.43 22.46 19.01
C MET A 1 3.88 22.60 17.59
N ASN A 2 2.73 23.26 17.40
CA ASN A 2 2.21 23.52 16.06
C ASN A 2 2.97 24.70 15.48
N ALA A 3 3.77 24.47 14.42
CA ALA A 3 4.39 25.55 13.68
C ALA A 3 3.29 26.51 13.18
N PRO A 4 3.45 27.84 13.34
CA PRO A 4 2.47 28.80 12.87
C PRO A 4 2.27 28.61 11.36
N ARG A 5 1.01 28.46 10.92
CA ARG A 5 0.66 28.49 9.49
C ARG A 5 1.13 29.84 8.94
N ARG A 6 2.19 29.82 8.15
CA ARG A 6 2.63 31.01 7.41
C ARG A 6 1.49 31.43 6.48
N VAL A 7 0.89 32.58 6.76
CA VAL A 7 -0.04 33.22 5.84
C VAL A 7 0.78 33.57 4.60
N ARG A 8 0.51 32.91 3.48
CA ARG A 8 1.20 33.17 2.22
C ARG A 8 0.85 34.59 1.80
N LYS A 9 1.86 35.45 1.65
CA LYS A 9 1.67 36.79 1.06
C LYS A 9 1.20 36.58 -0.39
N PRO A 10 0.26 37.39 -0.90
CA PRO A 10 -0.09 37.34 -2.32
C PRO A 10 1.17 37.57 -3.14
N LEU A 11 1.35 36.75 -4.18
CA LEU A 11 2.50 36.84 -5.07
C LEU A 11 2.43 38.17 -5.82
N THR A 12 3.57 38.84 -5.92
CA THR A 12 3.69 40.06 -6.72
C THR A 12 3.68 39.70 -8.22
N ALA A 13 3.20 40.60 -9.07
CA ALA A 13 3.19 40.39 -10.54
C ALA A 13 4.58 40.04 -11.10
N ARG A 14 5.64 40.56 -10.48
CA ARG A 14 7.03 40.21 -10.81
C ARG A 14 7.38 38.76 -10.48
N GLN A 15 6.91 38.23 -9.35
CA GLN A 15 7.11 36.82 -8.98
C GLN A 15 6.34 35.88 -9.91
N VAL A 16 5.12 36.26 -10.29
CA VAL A 16 4.30 35.54 -11.27
C VAL A 16 5.00 35.49 -12.63
N ALA A 17 5.56 36.61 -13.11
CA ALA A 17 6.28 36.68 -14.37
C ALA A 17 7.60 35.87 -14.37
N LEU A 18 8.30 35.80 -13.23
CA LEU A 18 9.56 35.05 -13.10
C LEU A 18 9.35 33.55 -12.95
N ALA A 19 8.23 33.12 -12.34
CA ALA A 19 8.01 31.72 -12.02
C ALA A 19 7.60 30.85 -13.22
N GLN A 20 7.45 31.43 -14.43
CA GLN A 20 6.99 30.74 -15.65
C GLN A 20 5.81 29.81 -15.35
N LEU A 21 4.75 30.39 -14.78
CA LEU A 21 3.57 29.63 -14.41
C LEU A 21 2.97 28.94 -15.64
N ASP A 22 2.60 27.68 -15.51
CA ASP A 22 1.88 26.93 -16.54
C ASP A 22 0.46 27.52 -16.74
N MET A 23 -0.26 27.09 -17.78
CA MET A 23 -1.62 27.52 -18.11
C MET A 23 -2.62 27.33 -16.96
N PHE A 24 -2.31 26.46 -16.00
CA PHE A 24 -3.10 26.22 -14.77
C PHE A 24 -2.64 27.07 -13.58
N GLY A 25 -1.76 28.04 -13.85
CA GLY A 25 -1.11 28.87 -12.87
C GLY A 25 0.02 28.16 -12.13
N GLU A 26 0.24 26.85 -12.27
CA GLU A 26 1.18 26.12 -11.41
C GLU A 26 2.66 26.44 -11.71
N VAL A 27 3.54 26.31 -10.71
CA VAL A 27 4.99 26.47 -10.93
C VAL A 27 5.56 25.14 -11.43
N PRO A 28 6.04 25.04 -12.68
CA PRO A 28 6.59 23.80 -13.19
C PRO A 28 7.88 23.46 -12.43
N VAL A 29 7.98 22.22 -11.93
CA VAL A 29 9.21 21.67 -11.34
C VAL A 29 9.67 20.51 -12.21
N THR A 30 10.79 20.71 -12.91
CA THR A 30 11.35 19.70 -13.80
C THR A 30 12.25 18.74 -13.04
N ARG A 31 12.60 17.61 -13.66
CA ARG A 31 13.62 16.69 -13.14
C ARG A 31 14.97 17.38 -12.95
N GLN A 32 15.35 18.26 -13.89
CA GLN A 32 16.57 19.07 -13.82
C GLN A 32 16.58 19.98 -12.59
N ASP A 33 15.43 20.54 -12.20
CA ASP A 33 15.32 21.37 -11.00
C ASP A 33 15.59 20.57 -9.72
N VAL A 34 15.08 19.34 -9.65
CA VAL A 34 15.33 18.44 -8.52
C VAL A 34 16.80 18.04 -8.45
N TYR A 35 17.42 17.77 -9.59
CA TYR A 35 18.84 17.40 -9.67
C TYR A 35 19.74 18.56 -9.26
N ALA A 36 19.46 19.75 -9.77
CA ALA A 36 20.19 20.96 -9.41
C ALA A 36 20.06 21.26 -7.90
N TRP A 37 18.87 21.05 -7.33
CA TRP A 37 18.63 21.20 -5.90
C TRP A 37 19.40 20.18 -5.05
N LEU A 38 19.38 18.90 -5.41
CA LEU A 38 20.08 17.84 -4.67
C LEU A 38 21.60 18.08 -4.66
N MET A 39 22.17 18.51 -5.78
CA MET A 39 23.60 18.82 -5.85
C MET A 39 23.96 20.11 -5.14
N ALA A 40 23.14 21.16 -5.24
CA ALA A 40 23.42 22.44 -4.60
C ALA A 40 23.27 22.41 -3.07
N VAL A 41 22.19 21.82 -2.58
CA VAL A 41 21.80 21.92 -1.16
C VAL A 41 22.30 20.73 -0.35
N VAL A 42 22.21 19.53 -0.92
CA VAL A 42 22.48 18.27 -0.21
C VAL A 42 23.83 17.68 -0.60
N GLN A 43 24.41 18.13 -1.71
CA GLN A 43 25.63 17.58 -2.32
C GLN A 43 25.51 16.05 -2.52
N MET A 44 24.31 15.59 -2.88
CA MET A 44 24.00 14.18 -3.07
C MET A 44 23.87 13.87 -4.56
N ASP A 45 24.33 12.69 -4.95
CA ASP A 45 24.12 12.16 -6.30
C ASP A 45 22.63 11.90 -6.55
N PRO A 46 22.00 12.55 -7.56
CA PRO A 46 20.59 12.35 -7.87
C PRO A 46 20.26 10.91 -8.30
N GLU A 47 21.23 10.12 -8.76
CA GLU A 47 21.02 8.72 -9.13
C GLU A 47 21.10 7.76 -7.93
N SER A 48 21.52 8.26 -6.76
CA SER A 48 21.56 7.45 -5.55
C SER A 48 20.17 7.00 -5.13
N PHE A 49 20.01 5.74 -4.71
CA PHE A 49 18.77 5.23 -4.12
C PHE A 49 18.28 6.08 -2.92
N ARG A 50 19.20 6.73 -2.21
CA ARG A 50 18.89 7.63 -1.09
C ARG A 50 18.20 8.93 -1.53
N ALA A 51 18.38 9.35 -2.78
CA ALA A 51 17.80 10.58 -3.30
C ALA A 51 16.26 10.50 -3.33
N ALA A 52 15.68 9.38 -3.76
CA ALA A 52 14.23 9.21 -3.80
C ALA A 52 13.58 9.28 -2.41
N ASP A 53 14.17 8.59 -1.43
CA ASP A 53 13.70 8.64 -0.03
C ASP A 53 13.84 10.05 0.57
N TYR A 54 14.97 10.72 0.28
CA TYR A 54 15.19 12.09 0.71
C TYR A 54 14.17 13.07 0.11
N ILE A 55 13.90 12.99 -1.20
CA ILE A 55 12.93 13.84 -1.89
C ILE A 55 11.55 13.74 -1.21
N ARG A 56 11.11 12.50 -0.93
CA ARG A 56 9.81 12.21 -0.31
C ARG A 56 9.74 12.69 1.14
N ASN A 57 10.73 12.32 1.95
CA ASN A 57 10.71 12.59 3.39
C ASN A 57 10.93 14.06 3.72
N TYR A 58 11.71 14.78 2.91
CA TYR A 58 12.02 16.19 3.12
C TYR A 58 11.20 17.15 2.26
N ARG A 59 10.21 16.62 1.52
CA ARG A 59 9.29 17.38 0.66
C ARG A 59 10.02 18.36 -0.24
N VAL A 60 11.04 17.87 -0.95
CA VAL A 60 11.97 18.71 -1.74
C VAL A 60 11.24 19.52 -2.81
N LEU A 61 10.21 18.95 -3.43
CA LEU A 61 9.41 19.60 -4.46
C LEU A 61 8.72 20.87 -3.95
N ASP A 62 8.13 20.81 -2.76
CA ASP A 62 7.50 21.98 -2.14
C ASP A 62 8.51 23.11 -1.86
N LYS A 63 9.77 22.74 -1.54
CA LYS A 63 10.85 23.70 -1.31
C LYS A 63 11.33 24.35 -2.61
N ILE A 64 11.41 23.56 -3.68
CA ILE A 64 11.75 24.07 -5.02
C ILE A 64 10.67 25.05 -5.49
N VAL A 65 9.38 24.68 -5.38
CA VAL A 65 8.26 25.58 -5.70
C VAL A 65 8.35 26.88 -4.90
N ALA A 66 8.56 26.78 -3.58
CA ALA A 66 8.70 27.96 -2.73
C ALA A 66 9.88 28.85 -3.16
N ALA A 67 11.05 28.25 -3.43
CA ALA A 67 12.23 28.99 -3.86
C ALA A 67 12.04 29.65 -5.24
N LYS A 68 11.30 29.03 -6.16
CA LYS A 68 10.97 29.60 -7.47
C LYS A 68 10.03 30.79 -7.33
N LEU A 69 8.98 30.67 -6.49
CA LEU A 69 8.06 31.76 -6.18
C LEU A 69 8.76 32.93 -5.49
N ASP A 70 9.74 32.64 -4.63
CA ASP A 70 10.55 33.66 -3.94
C ASP A 70 11.64 34.26 -4.85
N GLY A 71 11.85 33.71 -6.06
CA GLY A 71 12.89 34.14 -7.00
C GLY A 71 14.32 33.82 -6.55
N THR A 72 14.48 33.02 -5.48
CA THR A 72 15.79 32.63 -4.93
C THR A 72 16.31 31.32 -5.50
N PHE A 73 15.48 30.56 -6.23
CA PHE A 73 15.85 29.25 -6.76
C PHE A 73 17.13 29.28 -7.59
N GLU A 74 17.21 30.17 -8.58
CA GLU A 74 18.37 30.30 -9.47
C GLU A 74 19.66 30.67 -8.72
N GLN A 75 19.56 31.44 -7.63
CA GLN A 75 20.72 31.77 -6.79
C GLN A 75 21.21 30.54 -6.02
N ILE A 76 20.28 29.69 -5.54
CA ILE A 76 20.60 28.48 -4.80
C ILE A 76 21.25 27.44 -5.73
N VAL A 77 20.68 27.24 -6.92
CA VAL A 77 21.12 26.15 -7.82
C VAL A 77 22.18 26.57 -8.84
N GLY A 78 22.43 27.87 -9.02
CA GLY A 78 23.40 28.41 -9.97
C GLY A 78 24.79 27.76 -9.90
N PRO A 79 25.40 27.63 -8.72
CA PRO A 79 26.69 26.95 -8.58
C PRO A 79 26.67 25.48 -9.04
N ALA A 80 25.57 24.75 -8.76
CA ALA A 80 25.43 23.37 -9.18
C ALA A 80 25.21 23.24 -10.70
N ARG A 81 24.43 24.12 -11.32
CA ARG A 81 24.24 24.15 -12.79
C ARG A 81 25.54 24.46 -13.54
N ALA A 82 26.45 25.23 -12.94
CA ALA A 82 27.76 25.51 -13.51
C ALA A 82 28.74 24.32 -13.42
N SER A 83 28.43 23.31 -12.60
CA SER A 83 29.31 22.15 -12.42
C SER A 83 29.32 21.24 -13.66
N ALA A 84 30.50 20.67 -13.97
CA ALA A 84 30.65 19.72 -15.07
C ALA A 84 29.72 18.50 -14.92
N ARG A 85 29.51 18.05 -13.68
CA ARG A 85 28.64 16.91 -13.34
C ARG A 85 27.17 17.17 -13.67
N PHE A 86 26.66 18.39 -13.44
CA PHE A 86 25.29 18.73 -13.86
C PHE A 86 25.16 18.68 -15.37
N ARG A 87 26.14 19.20 -16.13
CA ARG A 87 26.13 19.17 -17.59
C ARG A 87 26.17 17.75 -18.16
N GLU A 88 26.92 16.85 -17.53
CA GLU A 88 26.99 15.44 -17.91
C GLU A 88 25.63 14.73 -17.70
N LEU A 89 25.01 14.93 -16.54
CA LEU A 89 23.68 14.39 -16.25
C LEU A 89 22.59 14.98 -17.15
N ASP A 90 22.70 16.26 -17.50
CA ASP A 90 21.76 16.94 -18.39
C ASP A 90 21.89 16.43 -19.83
N ALA A 91 23.12 16.24 -20.32
CA ALA A 91 23.39 15.63 -21.61
C ALA A 91 22.85 14.19 -21.70
N ALA A 92 22.98 13.40 -20.62
CA ALA A 92 22.43 12.04 -20.55
C ALA A 92 20.89 12.01 -20.49
N GLY A 93 20.27 12.99 -19.82
CA GLY A 93 18.81 13.07 -19.66
C GLY A 93 18.06 13.59 -20.89
N THR A 94 18.67 14.51 -21.66
CA THR A 94 18.05 15.12 -22.84
C THR A 94 18.00 14.17 -24.05
N ALA A 95 18.84 13.13 -24.07
CA ALA A 95 18.91 12.14 -25.14
C ALA A 95 17.75 11.10 -25.13
N ASN A 96 16.92 11.07 -24.09
CA ASN A 96 15.80 10.13 -23.99
C ASN A 96 14.47 10.88 -23.78
N PRO A 97 13.74 11.22 -24.87
CA PRO A 97 12.45 11.91 -24.78
C PRO A 97 11.35 11.07 -24.12
N ASP A 98 11.56 9.75 -24.01
CA ASP A 98 10.62 8.80 -23.40
C ASP A 98 10.91 8.49 -21.93
N ALA A 99 11.84 9.20 -21.29
CA ALA A 99 12.10 9.10 -19.85
C ALA A 99 10.95 9.73 -19.03
N ARG A 100 9.74 9.19 -19.17
CA ARG A 100 8.59 9.43 -18.30
C ARG A 100 8.96 9.00 -16.88
N ASN A 101 9.34 9.99 -16.09
CA ASN A 101 9.15 10.07 -14.64
C ASN A 101 9.40 8.78 -13.83
N THR A 102 10.54 8.12 -14.03
CA THR A 102 10.95 6.90 -13.30
C THR A 102 11.19 7.12 -11.80
N LEU A 103 11.22 8.38 -11.34
CA LEU A 103 11.33 8.70 -9.91
C LEU A 103 10.01 8.48 -9.13
N GLY A 104 8.92 8.11 -9.80
CA GLY A 104 7.61 7.93 -9.16
C GLY A 104 7.07 9.23 -8.55
N VAL A 105 7.61 10.37 -8.99
CA VAL A 105 7.13 11.70 -8.64
C VAL A 105 5.98 11.98 -9.58
N GLY A 106 4.80 11.39 -9.35
CA GLY A 106 3.62 11.72 -10.16
C GLY A 106 3.51 13.24 -10.35
N GLU A 107 3.04 13.68 -11.53
CA GLU A 107 2.86 15.11 -11.84
C GLU A 107 2.24 15.80 -10.63
N HIS A 108 3.06 16.54 -9.90
CA HIS A 108 2.62 17.21 -8.70
C HIS A 108 1.84 18.41 -9.20
N ARG A 109 0.54 18.21 -9.45
CA ARG A 109 -0.44 19.28 -9.68
C ARG A 109 -0.47 20.14 -8.45
N GLY A 110 0.37 21.16 -8.44
CA GLY A 110 0.42 22.13 -7.39
C GLY A 110 -0.62 23.18 -7.71
N GLU A 111 -1.91 22.87 -7.53
CA GLU A 111 -3.04 23.75 -7.85
C GLU A 111 -2.69 25.18 -7.45
N LEU A 112 -2.40 26.02 -8.45
CA LEU A 112 -2.19 27.42 -8.18
C LEU A 112 -3.56 28.02 -8.01
N ALA A 113 -3.84 28.43 -6.77
CA ALA A 113 -5.06 29.14 -6.47
C ALA A 113 -5.22 30.31 -7.46
N PRO A 114 -6.40 30.47 -8.10
CA PRO A 114 -6.63 31.45 -9.14
C PRO A 114 -6.27 32.86 -8.66
N ALA A 115 -5.88 33.71 -9.61
CA ALA A 115 -5.47 35.10 -9.39
C ALA A 115 -6.40 35.80 -8.39
N PRO A 116 -5.84 36.48 -7.35
CA PRO A 116 -6.66 37.05 -6.29
C PRO A 116 -7.54 38.14 -6.88
N LEU A 117 -8.83 37.85 -6.98
CA LEU A 117 -9.87 38.85 -7.16
C LEU A 117 -9.62 39.99 -6.16
N PRO A 118 -9.90 41.27 -6.54
CA PRO A 118 -9.70 42.42 -5.64
C PRO A 118 -10.33 42.11 -4.29
N MET A 119 -9.48 41.94 -3.28
CA MET A 119 -9.90 41.39 -2.00
C MET A 119 -10.89 42.35 -1.35
N LYS A 120 -12.18 41.99 -1.42
CA LYS A 120 -13.14 42.39 -0.39
C LYS A 120 -12.46 42.11 0.96
N PRO A 121 -12.52 43.04 1.93
CA PRO A 121 -11.87 42.87 3.22
C PRO A 121 -12.23 41.48 3.74
N VAL A 122 -11.22 40.60 3.78
CA VAL A 122 -11.43 39.20 4.14
C VAL A 122 -11.91 39.24 5.58
N MET A 123 -13.22 39.10 5.77
CA MET A 123 -13.79 38.86 7.08
C MET A 123 -12.99 37.72 7.65
N ARG A 124 -12.24 37.99 8.73
CA ARG A 124 -11.47 36.96 9.42
C ARG A 124 -12.46 35.83 9.66
N ALA A 125 -12.22 34.67 9.05
CA ALA A 125 -13.04 33.50 9.28
C ALA A 125 -13.23 33.38 10.79
N PRO A 126 -14.48 33.26 11.27
CA PRO A 126 -14.75 33.28 12.70
C PRO A 126 -13.81 32.29 13.38
N ARG A 127 -13.12 32.76 14.43
CA ARG A 127 -12.19 31.91 15.18
C ARG A 127 -12.95 30.64 15.52
N ARG A 128 -12.44 29.49 15.05
CA ARG A 128 -13.07 28.20 15.33
C ARG A 128 -13.23 28.09 16.85
N PRO A 129 -14.39 27.64 17.34
CA PRO A 129 -14.58 27.43 18.76
C PRO A 129 -13.47 26.52 19.30
N PRO A 130 -12.93 26.79 20.51
CA PRO A 130 -11.85 25.98 21.08
C PRO A 130 -12.22 24.50 21.20
N GLU A 131 -13.51 24.20 21.35
CA GLU A 131 -14.06 22.84 21.38
C GLU A 131 -13.86 22.07 20.08
N VAL A 132 -14.04 22.74 18.93
CA VAL A 132 -13.84 22.12 17.61
C VAL A 132 -12.37 21.76 17.42
N ILE A 133 -11.46 22.64 17.83
CA ILE A 133 -10.02 22.41 17.75
C ILE A 133 -9.61 21.25 18.66
N ALA A 134 -10.18 21.15 19.86
CA ALA A 134 -9.93 20.05 20.79
C ALA A 134 -10.39 18.70 20.20
N ARG A 135 -11.61 18.64 19.64
CA ARG A 135 -12.14 17.44 18.97
C ARG A 135 -11.28 17.02 17.77
N GLU A 136 -10.86 17.96 16.93
CA GLU A 136 -9.96 17.68 15.80
C GLU A 136 -8.61 17.11 16.26
N ARG A 137 -8.05 17.65 17.36
CA ARG A 137 -6.80 17.13 17.94
C ARG A 137 -6.95 15.72 18.50
N GLU A 138 -8.05 15.44 19.20
CA GLU A 138 -8.32 14.08 19.69
C GLU A 138 -8.56 13.10 18.53
N ARG A 139 -9.27 13.52 17.47
CA ARG A 139 -9.44 12.72 16.25
C ARG A 139 -8.09 12.42 15.58
N ALA A 140 -7.22 13.42 15.45
CA ALA A 140 -5.89 13.25 14.86
C ALA A 140 -4.99 12.34 15.72
N LYS A 141 -5.07 12.43 17.06
CA LYS A 141 -4.37 11.49 17.96
C LYS A 141 -4.92 10.07 17.82
N ALA A 142 -6.25 9.91 17.78
CA ALA A 142 -6.90 8.62 17.60
C ALA A 142 -6.50 7.98 16.26
N GLU A 143 -6.47 8.76 15.19
CA GLU A 143 -6.01 8.30 13.87
C GLU A 143 -4.55 7.88 13.89
N LYS A 144 -3.65 8.63 14.55
CA LYS A 144 -2.25 8.22 14.73
C LYS A 144 -2.12 6.91 15.51
N ARG A 145 -2.90 6.74 16.59
CA ARG A 145 -2.95 5.48 17.35
C ARG A 145 -3.48 4.33 16.49
N ALA A 146 -4.49 4.57 15.67
CA ALA A 146 -5.04 3.58 14.73
C ALA A 146 -4.01 3.17 13.68
N ARG A 147 -3.31 4.14 13.06
CA ARG A 147 -2.22 3.86 12.12
C ARG A 147 -1.07 3.09 12.75
N GLY A 148 -0.71 3.41 13.99
CA GLY A 148 0.29 2.66 14.76
C GLY A 148 -0.12 1.20 14.94
N LYS A 149 -1.36 0.94 15.37
CA LYS A 149 -1.92 -0.41 15.53
C LYS A 149 -1.97 -1.19 14.21
N LEU A 150 -2.32 -0.54 13.10
CA LEU A 150 -2.37 -1.17 11.78
C LEU A 150 -0.99 -1.64 11.30
N ARG A 151 0.08 -0.88 11.60
CA ARG A 151 1.44 -1.30 11.24
C ARG A 151 1.89 -2.55 11.98
N THR A 152 1.58 -2.63 13.27
CA THR A 152 1.87 -3.82 14.08
C THR A 152 0.98 -4.99 13.69
N SER A 153 -0.27 -4.73 13.27
CA SER A 153 -1.21 -5.79 12.91
C SER A 153 -0.84 -6.51 11.63
N VAL A 154 -0.22 -5.84 10.64
CA VAL A 154 0.22 -6.53 9.42
C VAL A 154 1.30 -7.55 9.75
N LEU A 155 2.31 -7.18 10.55
CA LEU A 155 3.34 -8.13 10.98
C LEU A 155 2.74 -9.26 11.82
N ASN A 156 1.86 -8.94 12.78
CA ASN A 156 1.21 -9.95 13.61
C ASN A 156 0.21 -10.84 12.83
N ARG A 157 -0.24 -10.41 11.65
CA ARG A 157 -1.11 -11.21 10.78
C ARG A 157 -0.33 -12.32 10.08
N TRP A 158 0.93 -12.06 9.74
CA TRP A 158 1.77 -13.01 9.03
C TRP A 158 2.60 -13.87 9.99
N LEU A 159 2.94 -13.39 11.18
CA LEU A 159 3.67 -14.21 12.15
C LEU A 159 2.72 -15.11 12.96
N PRO A 160 2.86 -16.45 12.90
CA PRO A 160 2.11 -17.34 13.78
C PRO A 160 2.42 -17.03 15.24
N SER A 161 1.40 -16.95 16.08
CA SER A 161 1.52 -16.60 17.50
C SER A 161 2.21 -17.69 18.34
N GLY A 162 2.25 -18.92 17.83
CA GLY A 162 2.97 -20.04 18.43
C GLY A 162 3.63 -20.85 17.33
N LEU A 163 4.96 -20.95 17.39
CA LEU A 163 5.70 -21.88 16.53
C LEU A 163 5.71 -23.27 17.19
N PRO A 164 5.55 -24.35 16.42
CA PRO A 164 5.80 -25.71 16.91
C PRO A 164 7.23 -25.86 17.43
N SER A 165 7.48 -26.93 18.19
CA SER A 165 8.84 -27.27 18.62
C SER A 165 9.73 -27.53 17.39
N PHE A 166 11.03 -27.31 17.53
CA PHE A 166 11.97 -27.52 16.43
C PHE A 166 11.91 -28.96 15.88
N GLN A 167 11.76 -29.95 16.77
CA GLN A 167 11.61 -31.35 16.39
C GLN A 167 10.32 -31.61 15.60
N ALA A 168 9.17 -31.05 16.03
CA ALA A 168 7.91 -31.23 15.31
C ALA A 168 7.97 -30.64 13.89
N ILE A 169 8.68 -29.52 13.70
CA ILE A 169 8.92 -28.93 12.37
C ILE A 169 9.76 -29.89 11.51
N LEU A 170 10.83 -30.46 12.07
CA LEU A 170 11.70 -31.39 11.34
C LEU A 170 11.00 -32.71 11.01
N GLU A 171 10.15 -33.22 11.90
CA GLU A 171 9.32 -34.41 11.67
C GLU A 171 8.38 -34.20 10.47
N ASP A 172 7.73 -33.04 10.36
CA ASP A 172 6.85 -32.73 9.22
C ASP A 172 7.63 -32.63 7.90
N LEU A 173 8.88 -32.15 7.95
CA LEU A 173 9.78 -32.05 6.81
C LEU A 173 10.46 -33.39 6.44
N GLY A 174 10.18 -34.48 7.16
CA GLY A 174 10.78 -35.79 6.88
C GLY A 174 12.20 -35.97 7.41
N GLN A 175 12.57 -35.27 8.49
CA GLN A 175 13.86 -35.35 9.17
C GLN A 175 15.07 -35.16 8.23
N PRO A 176 15.18 -34.02 7.53
CA PRO A 176 16.29 -33.76 6.63
C PRO A 176 17.63 -33.75 7.36
N ASP A 177 18.69 -34.20 6.69
CA ASP A 177 20.04 -34.20 7.26
C ASP A 177 20.55 -32.77 7.50
N ALA A 178 21.47 -32.62 8.45
CA ALA A 178 22.06 -31.35 8.84
C ALA A 178 22.74 -30.62 7.67
N GLU A 179 23.27 -31.36 6.70
CA GLU A 179 23.88 -30.79 5.49
C GLU A 179 22.82 -30.17 4.56
N ALA A 180 21.68 -30.84 4.38
CA ALA A 180 20.58 -30.34 3.56
C ALA A 180 19.97 -29.07 4.17
N ILE A 181 19.74 -29.07 5.48
CA ILE A 181 19.26 -27.88 6.21
C ILE A 181 20.27 -26.75 6.12
N GLY A 182 21.56 -27.04 6.31
CA GLY A 182 22.64 -26.05 6.23
C GLY A 182 22.77 -25.42 4.85
N ALA A 183 22.67 -26.22 3.79
CA ALA A 183 22.68 -25.74 2.41
C ALA A 183 21.48 -24.84 2.11
N GLY A 184 20.27 -25.25 2.52
CA GLY A 184 19.05 -24.47 2.30
C GLY A 184 19.03 -23.14 3.06
N LEU A 185 19.57 -23.11 4.28
CA LEU A 185 19.57 -21.92 5.14
C LEU A 185 20.84 -21.08 5.04
N GLN A 186 21.83 -21.51 4.26
CA GLN A 186 23.15 -20.89 4.15
C GLN A 186 23.87 -20.79 5.52
N VAL A 187 23.76 -21.85 6.31
CA VAL A 187 24.40 -21.97 7.64
C VAL A 187 25.34 -23.18 7.63
N HIS A 188 26.50 -23.04 8.26
CA HIS A 188 27.46 -24.15 8.34
C HIS A 188 26.85 -25.38 9.05
N PRO A 189 27.01 -26.61 8.52
CA PRO A 189 26.36 -27.82 9.05
C PRO A 189 26.65 -28.09 10.54
N THR A 190 27.81 -27.70 11.05
CA THR A 190 28.15 -27.82 12.48
C THR A 190 27.20 -27.03 13.38
N THR A 191 26.71 -25.88 12.92
CA THR A 191 25.74 -25.06 13.66
C THR A 191 24.38 -25.74 13.68
N VAL A 192 23.96 -26.35 12.57
CA VAL A 192 22.71 -27.12 12.50
C VAL A 192 22.78 -28.34 13.40
N ARG A 193 23.88 -29.10 13.38
CA ARG A 193 24.11 -30.22 14.31
C ARG A 193 24.03 -29.78 15.77
N ARG A 194 24.52 -28.58 16.10
CA ARG A 194 24.37 -28.00 17.43
C ARG A 194 22.91 -27.78 17.79
N TRP A 195 22.10 -27.18 16.91
CA TRP A 195 20.66 -27.00 17.14
C TRP A 195 19.91 -28.33 17.28
N LEU A 196 20.26 -29.34 16.47
CA LEU A 196 19.68 -30.68 16.55
C LEU A 196 19.95 -31.33 17.90
N ARG A 197 21.20 -31.20 18.41
CA ARG A 197 21.59 -31.71 19.73
C ARG A 197 20.90 -30.97 20.86
N ASP A 198 20.84 -29.64 20.76
CA ASP A 198 20.25 -28.79 21.79
C ASP A 198 18.70 -28.83 21.75
N GLY A 199 18.10 -29.36 20.68
CA GLY A 199 16.65 -29.50 20.50
C GLY A 199 15.94 -28.17 20.20
N ASP A 200 16.69 -27.09 19.96
CA ASP A 200 16.15 -25.77 19.67
C ASP A 200 17.01 -25.01 18.66
N ALA A 201 16.36 -24.13 17.92
CA ALA A 201 16.99 -23.28 16.91
C ALA A 201 16.56 -21.81 17.10
N PRO A 202 17.36 -20.83 16.63
CA PRO A 202 16.98 -19.43 16.65
C PRO A 202 15.60 -19.21 16.03
N HIS A 203 14.83 -18.26 16.57
CA HIS A 203 13.44 -18.02 16.14
C HIS A 203 13.29 -17.77 14.63
N ALA A 204 14.23 -17.01 14.03
CA ALA A 204 14.23 -16.75 12.59
C ALA A 204 14.34 -18.03 11.75
N ILE A 205 15.12 -19.02 12.23
CA ILE A 205 15.31 -20.31 11.56
C ILE A 205 14.07 -21.18 11.70
N LYS A 206 13.48 -21.25 12.90
CA LYS A 206 12.20 -21.96 13.12
C LYS A 206 11.10 -21.39 12.23
N LEU A 207 11.05 -20.06 12.09
CA LEU A 207 10.09 -19.40 11.22
C LEU A 207 10.32 -19.73 9.73
N ALA A 208 11.58 -19.72 9.27
CA ALA A 208 11.90 -20.07 7.88
C ALA A 208 11.50 -21.53 7.56
N LEU A 209 11.84 -22.47 8.45
CA LEU A 209 11.47 -23.87 8.29
C LEU A 209 9.96 -24.09 8.40
N PHE A 210 9.29 -23.38 9.32
CA PHE A 210 7.83 -23.43 9.47
C PHE A 210 7.11 -23.14 8.16
N TRP A 211 7.54 -22.14 7.38
CA TRP A 211 6.91 -21.81 6.09
C TRP A 211 7.07 -22.89 5.02
N MET A 212 8.01 -23.84 5.20
CA MET A 212 8.17 -24.99 4.32
C MET A 212 7.31 -26.20 4.75
N THR A 213 6.76 -26.19 5.96
CA THR A 213 5.89 -27.27 6.48
C THR A 213 4.49 -27.22 5.89
N ARG A 214 3.73 -28.32 6.05
CA ARG A 214 2.30 -28.37 5.70
C ARG A 214 1.47 -27.34 6.49
N TRP A 215 1.84 -27.05 7.73
CA TRP A 215 1.16 -26.03 8.55
C TRP A 215 1.39 -24.61 8.02
N GLY A 216 2.63 -24.31 7.63
CA GLY A 216 2.99 -23.03 7.03
C GLY A 216 2.24 -22.80 5.73
N ILE A 217 2.24 -23.79 4.83
CA ILE A 217 1.50 -23.75 3.57
C ILE A 217 0.00 -23.53 3.81
N SER A 218 -0.61 -24.30 4.71
CA SER A 218 -2.04 -24.14 5.06
C SER A 218 -2.36 -22.74 5.59
N THR A 219 -1.46 -22.15 6.38
CA THR A 219 -1.64 -20.77 6.88
C THR A 219 -1.62 -19.75 5.74
N VAL A 220 -0.73 -19.91 4.75
CA VAL A 220 -0.68 -19.05 3.56
C VAL A 220 -1.97 -19.20 2.75
N GLU A 221 -2.46 -20.41 2.53
CA GLU A 221 -3.69 -20.67 1.78
C GLU A 221 -4.92 -20.03 2.45
N VAL A 222 -5.07 -20.21 3.77
CA VAL A 222 -6.16 -19.59 4.54
C VAL A 222 -6.09 -18.07 4.46
N ASN A 223 -4.89 -17.49 4.54
CA ASN A 223 -4.72 -16.05 4.41
C ASN A 223 -5.06 -15.55 3.01
N ALA A 224 -4.61 -16.24 1.96
CA ALA A 224 -4.92 -15.92 0.57
C ALA A 224 -6.42 -15.99 0.31
N GLN A 225 -7.11 -17.02 0.82
CA GLN A 225 -8.57 -17.14 0.72
C GLN A 225 -9.28 -16.00 1.44
N ASN A 226 -8.84 -15.65 2.66
CA ASN A 226 -9.41 -14.53 3.41
C ASN A 226 -9.21 -13.19 2.69
N ASP A 227 -8.05 -12.97 2.08
CA ASP A 227 -7.76 -11.77 1.29
C ASP A 227 -8.62 -11.70 0.02
N ALA A 228 -8.86 -12.83 -0.65
CA ALA A 228 -9.75 -12.91 -1.81
C ALA A 228 -11.19 -12.54 -1.42
N ILE A 229 -11.73 -13.15 -0.36
CA ILE A 229 -13.08 -12.85 0.15
C ILE A 229 -13.19 -11.38 0.58
N ASN A 230 -12.18 -10.85 1.25
CA ASN A 230 -12.19 -9.45 1.67
C ASN A 230 -12.17 -8.49 0.48
N SER A 231 -11.36 -8.79 -0.53
CA SER A 231 -11.26 -7.99 -1.76
C SER A 231 -12.58 -7.99 -2.54
N GLU A 232 -13.23 -9.15 -2.67
CA GLU A 232 -14.56 -9.28 -3.27
C GLU A 232 -15.60 -8.41 -2.53
N ARG A 233 -15.62 -8.48 -1.20
CA ARG A 233 -16.54 -7.68 -0.38
C ARG A 233 -16.32 -6.19 -0.57
N ILE A 234 -15.07 -5.74 -0.59
CA ILE A 234 -14.71 -4.33 -0.81
C ILE A 234 -15.16 -3.88 -2.20
N ALA A 235 -14.89 -4.67 -3.24
CA ALA A 235 -15.32 -4.37 -4.60
C ALA A 235 -16.85 -4.21 -4.69
N ARG A 236 -17.59 -5.16 -4.10
CA ARG A 236 -19.06 -5.12 -4.06
C ARG A 236 -19.60 -3.91 -3.31
N LEU A 237 -18.97 -3.52 -2.20
CA LEU A 237 -19.35 -2.31 -1.48
C LEU A 237 -19.13 -1.05 -2.33
N HIS A 238 -18.00 -0.97 -3.04
CA HIS A 238 -17.73 0.14 -3.96
C HIS A 238 -18.72 0.21 -5.13
N GLU A 239 -19.16 -0.92 -5.65
CA GLU A 239 -20.20 -0.97 -6.70
C GLU A 239 -21.53 -0.41 -6.17
N LEU A 240 -21.96 -0.82 -4.97
CA LEU A 240 -23.17 -0.30 -4.33
C LEU A 240 -23.08 1.19 -4.03
N GLU A 241 -21.92 1.67 -3.57
CA GLU A 241 -21.68 3.09 -3.36
C GLU A 241 -21.72 3.88 -4.66
N ALA A 242 -21.11 3.37 -5.73
CA ALA A 242 -21.14 3.99 -7.05
C ALA A 242 -22.55 4.05 -7.62
N GLU A 243 -23.34 2.98 -7.47
CA GLU A 243 -24.76 2.95 -7.85
C GLU A 243 -25.57 3.98 -7.07
N LYS A 244 -25.42 4.01 -5.74
CA LYS A 244 -26.09 4.99 -4.88
C LYS A 244 -25.74 6.43 -5.25
N LEU A 245 -24.47 6.71 -5.55
CA LEU A 245 -24.03 8.04 -5.99
C LEU A 245 -24.65 8.42 -7.34
N ARG A 246 -24.74 7.48 -8.29
CA ARG A 246 -25.41 7.69 -9.58
C ARG A 246 -26.90 7.97 -9.39
N ASP A 247 -27.57 7.26 -8.50
CA ASP A 247 -29.00 7.49 -8.23
C ASP A 247 -29.26 8.82 -7.53
N ASN A 248 -28.40 9.21 -6.60
CA ASN A 248 -28.45 10.54 -5.99
C ASN A 248 -28.24 11.63 -7.04
N LEU A 249 -27.30 11.44 -7.97
CA LEU A 249 -27.04 12.38 -9.06
C LEU A 249 -28.27 12.50 -9.97
N ARG A 250 -28.87 11.37 -10.39
CA ARG A 250 -30.13 11.35 -11.16
C ARG A 250 -31.29 12.04 -10.44
N LEU A 251 -31.37 11.89 -9.11
CA LEU A 251 -32.39 12.55 -8.30
C LEU A 251 -32.17 14.06 -8.27
N VAL A 252 -30.92 14.48 -8.06
CA VAL A 252 -30.53 15.90 -8.10
C VAL A 252 -30.83 16.48 -9.48
N GLU A 253 -30.43 15.82 -10.57
CA GLU A 253 -30.75 16.23 -11.95
C GLU A 253 -32.26 16.39 -12.18
N ARG A 254 -33.10 15.56 -11.54
CA ARG A 254 -34.56 15.64 -11.67
C ARG A 254 -35.17 16.82 -10.90
N ILE A 255 -34.62 17.14 -9.72
CA ILE A 255 -35.12 18.22 -8.87
C ILE A 255 -34.55 19.57 -9.31
N ALA A 256 -33.33 19.56 -9.82
CA ALA A 256 -32.57 20.72 -10.24
C ALA A 256 -32.99 21.19 -11.63
N ASP A 257 -33.92 22.14 -11.70
CA ASP A 257 -34.00 23.11 -12.80
C ASP A 257 -33.07 24.31 -12.48
N PHE A 258 -31.95 24.02 -11.82
CA PHE A 258 -30.95 25.03 -11.52
C PHE A 258 -30.16 25.20 -12.81
N GLY A 259 -30.42 26.27 -13.57
CA GLY A 259 -29.55 26.73 -14.64
C GLY A 259 -28.16 26.99 -14.06
N SER A 260 -27.38 25.92 -13.92
CA SER A 260 -26.10 25.96 -13.26
C SER A 260 -25.15 26.60 -14.27
N ALA A 261 -24.34 27.56 -13.84
CA ALA A 261 -23.41 28.26 -14.73
C ALA A 261 -22.37 27.32 -15.40
N ASN A 262 -22.32 26.04 -14.98
CA ASN A 262 -21.50 24.97 -15.53
C ASN A 262 -22.32 23.90 -16.27
N ASP A 263 -23.62 24.10 -16.50
CA ASP A 263 -24.35 23.21 -17.41
C ASP A 263 -23.64 23.27 -18.76
N PRO A 264 -23.22 22.13 -19.32
CA PRO A 264 -22.66 22.13 -20.66
C PRO A 264 -23.74 22.72 -21.56
N LEU A 265 -23.46 23.89 -22.14
CA LEU A 265 -24.36 24.59 -23.05
C LEU A 265 -24.95 23.56 -24.02
N PRO A 266 -26.28 23.53 -24.27
CA PRO A 266 -26.95 22.52 -25.09
C PRO A 266 -26.35 22.31 -26.49
N ASN A 267 -25.51 23.24 -26.94
CA ASN A 267 -24.92 23.28 -28.26
C ASN A 267 -23.40 23.01 -28.26
N VAL A 268 -22.77 22.80 -27.09
CA VAL A 268 -21.38 22.32 -27.01
C VAL A 268 -21.44 20.80 -27.02
N GLN A 269 -21.74 20.24 -28.19
CA GLN A 269 -21.47 18.83 -28.45
C GLN A 269 -20.00 18.60 -28.10
N ALA A 270 -19.72 17.68 -27.18
CA ALA A 270 -18.37 17.26 -26.87
C ALA A 270 -17.70 16.80 -28.18
N ARG A 271 -16.93 17.69 -28.80
CA ARG A 271 -16.17 17.45 -30.05
C ARG A 271 -15.02 16.44 -29.90
N HIS A 272 -15.05 15.63 -28.85
CA HIS A 272 -14.15 14.50 -28.66
C HIS A 272 -14.94 13.19 -28.70
N GLN A 273 -15.55 12.91 -29.85
CA GLN A 273 -15.42 11.57 -30.37
C GLN A 273 -13.99 11.48 -30.95
N PRO A 274 -13.12 10.59 -30.46
CA PRO A 274 -11.89 10.30 -31.20
C PRO A 274 -12.32 9.80 -32.57
N ALA A 275 -11.84 10.47 -33.61
CA ALA A 275 -12.05 10.05 -34.98
C ALA A 275 -11.77 8.55 -35.08
N GLU A 276 -12.76 7.81 -35.55
CA GLU A 276 -12.58 6.54 -36.21
C GLU A 276 -11.55 6.74 -37.33
N THR A 277 -10.26 6.58 -37.01
CA THR A 277 -9.27 6.13 -37.99
C THR A 277 -9.45 4.63 -38.15
N ALA A 278 -10.54 4.28 -38.83
CA ALA A 278 -10.66 3.04 -39.57
C ALA A 278 -10.94 3.46 -41.00
N GLU A 279 -9.89 3.55 -41.82
CA GLU A 279 -9.88 3.10 -43.21
C GLU A 279 -8.53 3.45 -43.85
N GLY A 280 -7.83 2.42 -44.36
CA GLY A 280 -6.74 2.62 -45.31
C GLY A 280 -5.40 2.00 -44.95
N MET A 281 -5.34 0.72 -44.58
CA MET A 281 -4.15 -0.10 -44.84
C MET A 281 -4.50 -1.59 -44.89
N SER A 282 -5.19 -1.96 -45.98
CA SER A 282 -5.18 -3.30 -46.55
C SER A 282 -3.84 -3.52 -47.24
N SER A 283 -2.97 -4.36 -46.67
CA SER A 283 -1.93 -5.07 -47.43
C SER A 283 -1.48 -6.34 -46.70
N GLY A 284 -2.02 -7.46 -47.18
CA GLY A 284 -1.45 -8.81 -47.20
C GLY A 284 -0.53 -9.27 -46.08
N ALA A 285 -1.06 -10.11 -45.20
CA ALA A 285 -0.35 -11.30 -44.76
C ALA A 285 -1.39 -12.36 -44.37
N ASP A 286 -1.57 -13.35 -45.24
CA ASP A 286 -2.10 -14.66 -44.90
C ASP A 286 -1.31 -15.21 -43.70
N VAL A 287 -1.95 -15.31 -42.54
CA VAL A 287 -1.50 -16.19 -41.46
C VAL A 287 -2.70 -16.99 -40.98
N ASP A 288 -2.56 -18.28 -41.23
CA ASP A 288 -3.45 -19.40 -40.96
C ASP A 288 -3.88 -19.45 -39.48
N GLU A 289 -5.13 -19.05 -39.20
CA GLU A 289 -5.71 -18.94 -37.86
C GLU A 289 -6.39 -20.26 -37.41
N ARG A 290 -5.77 -21.41 -37.73
CA ARG A 290 -6.20 -22.74 -37.26
C ARG A 290 -5.11 -23.47 -36.50
N SER A 291 -4.55 -22.85 -35.46
CA SER A 291 -3.91 -23.57 -34.33
C SER A 291 -3.36 -22.59 -33.29
N ALA A 292 -4.14 -22.31 -32.24
CA ALA A 292 -3.56 -21.95 -30.95
C ALA A 292 -4.51 -22.37 -29.80
N PRO A 293 -3.99 -23.01 -28.75
CA PRO A 293 -4.78 -23.64 -27.68
C PRO A 293 -5.30 -22.63 -26.66
N LEU A 294 -6.50 -22.90 -26.15
CA LEU A 294 -7.13 -22.19 -25.03
C LEU A 294 -6.24 -22.19 -23.76
N PRO A 295 -6.27 -21.11 -22.94
CA PRO A 295 -5.53 -21.06 -21.68
C PRO A 295 -6.08 -22.06 -20.64
N PRO A 296 -5.22 -22.79 -19.91
CA PRO A 296 -5.63 -23.73 -18.88
C PRO A 296 -5.95 -22.95 -17.58
N GLY A 297 -7.19 -22.48 -17.42
CA GLY A 297 -7.57 -21.70 -16.24
C GLY A 297 -8.96 -22.00 -15.66
N GLU A 298 -9.97 -22.28 -16.48
CA GLU A 298 -11.36 -22.34 -15.98
C GLU A 298 -12.01 -23.73 -15.99
N GLN A 299 -11.37 -24.75 -16.59
CA GLN A 299 -11.97 -26.09 -16.66
C GLN A 299 -11.77 -26.95 -15.40
N ALA A 300 -10.93 -26.53 -14.44
CA ALA A 300 -10.68 -27.28 -13.22
C ALA A 300 -11.78 -27.12 -12.14
N ALA A 301 -12.57 -26.04 -12.17
CA ALA A 301 -13.62 -25.80 -11.18
C ALA A 301 -14.93 -26.59 -11.46
N GLY A 302 -15.15 -27.03 -12.70
CA GLY A 302 -16.35 -27.78 -13.09
C GLY A 302 -16.26 -29.30 -12.89
N ALA A 303 -15.06 -29.87 -12.92
CA ALA A 303 -14.86 -31.32 -12.90
C ALA A 303 -14.88 -31.95 -11.48
N LEU A 304 -14.50 -31.19 -10.43
CA LEU A 304 -14.53 -31.71 -9.06
C LEU A 304 -15.94 -31.76 -8.44
N ARG A 305 -16.92 -31.00 -8.98
CA ARG A 305 -18.31 -31.05 -8.47
C ARG A 305 -19.13 -32.24 -8.96
N ARG A 306 -18.75 -32.91 -10.06
CA ARG A 306 -19.49 -34.09 -10.58
C ARG A 306 -19.00 -35.43 -10.03
N ARG A 307 -17.84 -35.48 -9.34
CA ARG A 307 -17.32 -36.72 -8.76
C ARG A 307 -17.82 -37.02 -7.33
N ALA A 308 -18.54 -36.08 -6.71
CA ALA A 308 -19.10 -36.24 -5.37
C ALA A 308 -20.57 -36.73 -5.34
N GLN A 309 -21.24 -36.94 -6.49
CA GLN A 309 -22.67 -37.30 -6.54
C GLN A 309 -23.01 -38.63 -7.25
N GLY A 310 -22.03 -39.39 -7.73
CA GLY A 310 -22.28 -40.65 -8.44
C GLY A 310 -21.46 -41.81 -7.89
N GLY A 311 -22.00 -42.52 -6.90
CA GLY A 311 -21.36 -43.68 -6.30
C GLY A 311 -22.34 -44.49 -5.47
N ALA A 312 -23.35 -45.05 -6.14
CA ALA A 312 -24.22 -46.07 -5.57
C ALA A 312 -23.46 -47.38 -5.30
N ALA A 313 -23.96 -48.11 -4.29
CA ALA A 313 -23.41 -49.31 -3.66
C ALA A 313 -23.09 -50.48 -4.63
N PRO A 314 -22.37 -51.51 -4.16
CA PRO A 314 -23.11 -52.61 -3.52
C PRO A 314 -22.44 -53.26 -2.29
N GLY A 315 -23.29 -53.75 -1.38
CA GLY A 315 -23.12 -55.08 -0.80
C GLY A 315 -22.26 -55.24 0.46
N GLY A 316 -22.93 -55.22 1.61
CA GLY A 316 -22.92 -56.33 2.57
C GLY A 316 -21.64 -56.67 3.34
N ARG A 317 -21.71 -56.54 4.67
CA ARG A 317 -21.75 -57.65 5.65
C ARG A 317 -21.70 -57.07 7.06
N GLY A 318 -22.53 -57.62 7.93
CA GLY A 318 -22.70 -57.14 9.29
C GLY A 318 -21.51 -57.38 10.20
N ALA A 319 -21.48 -56.62 11.29
CA ALA A 319 -20.92 -57.01 12.56
C ALA A 319 -21.48 -56.09 13.66
N ALA A 320 -22.13 -56.74 14.62
CA ALA A 320 -22.24 -56.39 16.04
C ALA A 320 -22.13 -54.90 16.46
N ARG A 321 -23.25 -54.37 16.95
CA ARG A 321 -23.28 -53.35 18.02
C ARG A 321 -22.63 -53.93 19.29
N PRO A 322 -21.65 -53.26 19.91
CA PRO A 322 -21.48 -53.33 21.36
C PRO A 322 -22.24 -52.20 22.05
N ALA A 323 -22.58 -52.52 23.28
CA ALA A 323 -23.45 -51.79 24.18
C ALA A 323 -22.93 -50.39 24.54
N ALA A 324 -23.90 -49.56 24.93
CA ALA A 324 -23.69 -48.28 25.56
C ALA A 324 -22.87 -48.45 26.85
N GLU A 325 -21.72 -47.79 26.90
CA GLU A 325 -20.87 -47.72 28.09
C GLU A 325 -21.17 -46.42 28.84
N GLU A 326 -21.50 -46.61 30.12
CA GLU A 326 -21.92 -45.61 31.08
C GLU A 326 -20.87 -44.50 31.26
N ARG A 327 -21.33 -43.25 31.21
CA ARG A 327 -20.56 -42.11 31.72
C ARG A 327 -20.69 -42.06 33.26
N PRO A 328 -19.60 -42.19 34.03
CA PRO A 328 -19.65 -41.92 35.46
C PRO A 328 -19.77 -40.41 35.72
N ARG A 329 -20.68 -40.07 36.63
CA ARG A 329 -20.92 -38.74 37.18
C ARG A 329 -19.65 -38.21 37.84
N ARG A 330 -19.14 -37.06 37.38
CA ARG A 330 -18.16 -36.26 38.13
C ARG A 330 -18.83 -35.69 39.37
N GLY A 331 -18.34 -36.06 40.54
CA GLY A 331 -18.66 -35.44 41.82
C GLY A 331 -18.02 -34.05 41.97
N PRO A 332 -18.47 -33.25 42.95
CA PRO A 332 -17.94 -31.91 43.22
C PRO A 332 -16.61 -32.01 43.97
N GLU A 333 -15.55 -31.42 43.41
CA GLU A 333 -14.27 -31.24 44.10
C GLU A 333 -14.42 -30.17 45.19
N ALA A 334 -13.99 -30.57 46.39
CA ALA A 334 -13.94 -29.75 47.59
C ALA A 334 -12.97 -28.58 47.41
N SER A 335 -13.42 -27.38 47.77
CA SER A 335 -12.58 -26.20 47.89
C SER A 335 -11.72 -26.34 49.15
N SER A 336 -10.43 -26.59 48.97
CA SER A 336 -9.46 -26.42 50.05
C SER A 336 -8.98 -24.98 50.06
N ASP A 337 -9.55 -24.20 50.97
CA ASP A 337 -8.94 -23.02 51.57
C ASP A 337 -7.49 -23.36 51.96
N SER A 338 -6.55 -22.58 51.44
CA SER A 338 -5.20 -22.51 51.97
C SER A 338 -4.84 -21.05 52.13
N ASP A 339 -5.03 -20.61 53.38
CA ASP A 339 -4.43 -19.41 53.95
C ASP A 339 -2.91 -19.44 53.74
N ASP A 340 -2.40 -18.50 52.95
CA ASP A 340 -0.98 -18.13 52.97
C ASP A 340 -0.85 -16.68 53.44
N THR A 341 -0.96 -16.51 54.76
CA THR A 341 -0.55 -15.30 55.47
C THR A 341 0.89 -15.49 55.96
N GLY A 342 1.86 -15.19 55.09
CA GLY A 342 3.27 -15.51 55.31
C GLY A 342 4.25 -14.36 55.08
N ARG A 343 4.26 -13.38 56.00
CA ARG A 343 5.44 -12.65 56.49
C ARG A 343 6.43 -12.06 55.46
N ASN A 344 6.45 -10.73 55.37
CA ASN A 344 7.68 -9.98 55.10
C ASN A 344 7.80 -8.80 56.08
N ALA A 345 8.47 -9.05 57.20
CA ALA A 345 8.98 -8.03 58.12
C ALA A 345 10.27 -8.56 58.77
N CYS A 346 11.42 -8.00 58.35
CA CYS A 346 12.70 -7.83 59.07
C CYS A 346 13.70 -7.28 58.04
N ALA A 347 14.02 -5.98 58.03
CA ALA A 347 14.93 -5.27 58.93
C ALA A 347 16.41 -5.48 58.57
N ALA A 348 17.05 -4.45 58.01
CA ALA A 348 18.27 -3.79 58.49
C ALA A 348 18.66 -2.65 57.53
#